data_AF-A0A847C276-F1
#
_entry.id   AF-A0A847C276-F1
#
_cell.length_a   1.000
_cell.length_b   1.000
_cell.length_c   1.000
_cell.angle_alpha   90.00
_cell.angle_beta   90.00
_cell.angle_gamma   90.00
#
_symmetry.space_group_name_H-M   'P 1'
#
loop_
_entity.id
_entity.type
_entity.pdbx_description
1 polymer ?
#
loop_
_entity_poly.entity_id
_entity_poly.type
_entity_poly.pdbx_seq_one_letter_code
_entity_poly.pdbx_strand_id
1 'polypeptide(L)'
;MNKDNVLNVVEQSAEKRARFLAAWKQGVEFLGPGLFGPASPKTARSKEELQPLKEEIEAVFNRESGGEEQFLAAMVSFFDPEWGAELAARIECYKSVCGLTFNLDHERIEILCELLRNYEGWCLHDGG
;
A
#
# COMPACT_ATOMS: atom_id res chain seq x y z
N MET A 1 -19.67 -27.33 10.40
CA MET A 1 -18.47 -26.47 10.33
C MET A 1 -17.87 -26.41 11.73
N ASN A 2 -16.67 -26.96 11.96
CA ASN A 2 -16.08 -27.06 13.30
C ASN A 2 -15.72 -25.68 13.85
N LYS A 3 -16.05 -25.43 15.13
CA LYS A 3 -15.74 -24.19 15.84
C LYS A 3 -14.23 -23.86 15.83
N ASP A 4 -13.39 -24.90 15.84
CA ASP A 4 -11.93 -24.78 15.81
C ASP A 4 -11.41 -24.19 14.49
N ASN A 5 -12.10 -24.48 13.37
CA ASN A 5 -11.71 -23.94 12.06
C ASN A 5 -12.10 -22.46 11.93
N VAL A 6 -13.19 -22.04 12.57
CA VAL A 6 -13.63 -20.64 12.56
C VAL A 6 -12.69 -19.77 13.40
N LEU A 7 -12.28 -20.24 14.59
CA LEU A 7 -11.35 -19.50 15.44
C LEU A 7 -9.99 -19.29 14.74
N ASN A 8 -9.45 -20.36 14.14
CA ASN A 8 -8.17 -20.31 13.43
C ASN A 8 -8.20 -19.35 12.23
N VAL A 9 -9.30 -19.31 11.47
CA VAL A 9 -9.47 -18.37 10.35
C VAL A 9 -9.55 -16.91 10.84
N VAL A 10 -10.25 -16.66 11.95
CA VAL A 10 -10.37 -15.30 12.53
C VAL A 10 -9.02 -14.81 13.07
N GLU A 11 -8.29 -15.65 13.78
CA GLU A 11 -6.94 -15.33 14.30
C GLU A 11 -5.95 -15.06 13.17
N GLN A 12 -5.97 -15.89 12.12
CA GLN A 12 -5.14 -15.69 10.92
C GLN A 12 -5.48 -14.37 10.20
N SER A 13 -6.75 -13.98 10.16
CA SER A 13 -7.18 -12.71 9.53
C SER A 13 -6.72 -11.51 10.36
N ALA A 14 -6.79 -11.59 11.70
CA ALA A 14 -6.30 -10.54 12.58
C ALA A 14 -4.77 -10.36 12.47
N GLU A 15 -4.02 -11.46 12.42
CA GLU A 15 -2.56 -11.41 12.24
C GLU A 15 -2.17 -10.83 10.87
N LYS A 16 -2.87 -11.24 9.79
CA LYS A 16 -2.67 -10.66 8.44
C LYS A 16 -2.91 -9.15 8.44
N ARG A 17 -4.02 -8.68 9.01
CA ARG A 17 -4.32 -7.24 9.10
C ARG A 17 -3.25 -6.48 9.87
N ALA A 18 -2.75 -7.04 10.98
CA ALA A 18 -1.68 -6.42 11.75
C ALA A 18 -0.38 -6.31 10.95
N ARG A 19 0.01 -7.38 10.23
CA ARG A 19 1.20 -7.39 9.36
C ARG A 19 1.06 -6.44 8.19
N PHE A 20 -0.11 -6.43 7.53
CA PHE A 20 -0.40 -5.47 6.46
C PHE A 20 -0.28 -4.03 6.96
N LEU A 21 -0.91 -3.70 8.11
CA LEU A 21 -0.84 -2.35 8.66
C LEU A 21 0.60 -1.96 9.04
N ALA A 22 1.39 -2.88 9.58
CA ALA A 22 2.79 -2.62 9.90
C ALA A 22 3.61 -2.30 8.64
N ALA A 23 3.50 -3.13 7.60
CA ALA A 23 4.17 -2.89 6.32
C ALA A 23 3.67 -1.61 5.64
N TRP A 24 2.36 -1.33 5.68
CA TRP A 24 1.76 -0.11 5.14
C TRP A 24 2.34 1.14 5.80
N LYS A 25 2.42 1.15 7.14
CA LYS A 25 3.05 2.23 7.91
C LYS A 25 4.52 2.45 7.53
N GLN A 26 5.27 1.38 7.31
CA GLN A 26 6.66 1.48 6.85
C GLN A 26 6.74 2.12 5.47
N GLY A 27 5.89 1.70 4.52
CA GLY A 27 5.82 2.31 3.19
C GLY A 27 5.44 3.79 3.23
N VAL A 28 4.49 4.17 4.10
CA VAL A 28 4.10 5.57 4.30
C VAL A 28 5.24 6.39 4.92
N GLU A 29 5.93 5.88 5.93
CA GLU A 29 7.07 6.59 6.54
C GLU A 29 8.19 6.78 5.52
N PHE A 30 8.42 5.79 4.65
CA PHE A 30 9.40 5.84 3.58
C PHE A 30 9.08 6.93 2.54
N LEU A 31 7.84 6.94 2.04
CA LEU A 31 7.40 7.87 0.98
C LEU A 31 7.18 9.30 1.49
N GLY A 32 7.04 9.46 2.81
CA GLY A 32 6.71 10.73 3.43
C GLY A 32 5.29 10.69 4.01
N PRO A 33 5.15 10.84 5.35
CA PRO A 33 3.85 10.81 6.00
C PRO A 33 2.85 11.87 5.52
N GLY A 34 3.31 12.96 4.88
CA GLY A 34 2.45 14.01 4.36
C GLY A 34 1.63 13.61 3.12
N LEU A 35 1.99 12.49 2.47
CA LEU A 35 1.29 11.98 1.30
C LEU A 35 0.09 11.09 1.66
N PHE A 36 -0.09 10.79 2.95
CA PHE A 36 -1.11 9.86 3.46
C PHE A 36 -1.79 10.46 4.68
N GLY A 37 -3.07 10.15 4.88
CA GLY A 37 -3.81 10.69 6.00
C GLY A 37 -5.18 10.03 6.19
N PRO A 38 -5.99 10.49 7.15
CA PRO A 38 -5.77 11.69 7.99
C PRO A 38 -4.86 11.49 9.21
N ALA A 39 -4.49 10.27 9.57
CA ALA A 39 -3.59 10.01 10.70
C ALA A 39 -2.12 9.94 10.24
N SER A 40 -1.20 9.93 11.20
CA SER A 40 0.21 9.65 10.94
C SER A 40 0.51 8.14 11.08
N PRO A 41 1.57 7.60 10.47
CA PRO A 41 1.99 6.21 10.66
C PRO A 41 2.13 5.80 12.14
N LYS A 42 2.52 6.76 12.99
CA LYS A 42 2.70 6.58 14.43
C LYS A 42 1.38 6.43 15.18
N THR A 43 0.32 7.10 14.74
CA THR A 43 -0.97 7.16 15.45
C THR A 43 -2.05 6.30 14.83
N ALA A 44 -1.92 5.95 13.55
CA ALA A 44 -2.93 5.20 12.81
C ALA A 44 -3.19 3.84 13.44
N ARG A 45 -4.46 3.46 13.60
CA ARG A 45 -4.86 2.14 14.13
C ARG A 45 -5.40 1.20 13.05
N SER A 46 -5.61 1.74 11.86
CA SER A 46 -6.15 1.06 10.70
C SER A 46 -5.48 1.59 9.43
N LYS A 47 -5.59 0.85 8.32
CA LYS A 47 -5.00 1.27 7.04
C LYS A 47 -5.80 2.41 6.41
N GLU A 48 -7.09 2.47 6.69
CA GLU A 48 -8.04 3.49 6.26
C GLU A 48 -7.68 4.88 6.81
N GLU A 49 -7.01 4.93 7.97
CA GLU A 49 -6.46 6.17 8.55
C GLU A 49 -5.18 6.67 7.85
N LEU A 50 -4.63 5.89 6.90
CA LEU A 50 -3.44 6.16 6.11
C LEU A 50 -3.76 6.01 4.62
N GLN A 51 -4.90 6.51 4.18
CA GLN A 51 -5.24 6.54 2.77
C GLN A 51 -4.35 7.55 2.02
N PRO A 52 -3.96 7.27 0.77
CA PRO A 52 -3.16 8.20 -0.01
C PRO A 52 -3.95 9.48 -0.31
N LEU A 53 -3.31 10.64 -0.19
CA LEU A 53 -3.90 11.96 -0.45
C LEU A 53 -3.64 12.34 -1.91
N LYS A 54 -4.70 12.33 -2.72
CA LYS A 54 -4.59 12.49 -4.18
C LYS A 54 -3.89 13.79 -4.57
N GLU A 55 -4.30 14.92 -4.01
CA GLU A 55 -3.75 16.23 -4.32
C GLU A 55 -2.25 16.33 -3.97
N GLU A 56 -1.86 15.81 -2.81
CA GLU A 56 -0.47 15.84 -2.34
C GLU A 56 0.42 14.94 -3.19
N ILE A 57 -0.05 13.73 -3.51
CA ILE A 57 0.68 12.77 -4.35
C ILE A 57 0.85 13.33 -5.76
N GLU A 58 -0.21 13.85 -6.37
CA GLU A 58 -0.15 14.44 -7.72
C GLU A 58 0.82 15.64 -7.79
N ALA A 59 0.91 16.44 -6.72
CA ALA A 59 1.79 17.58 -6.63
C ALA A 59 3.29 17.21 -6.61
N VAL A 60 3.63 16.03 -6.06
CA VAL A 60 5.03 15.59 -5.91
C VAL A 60 5.45 14.52 -6.91
N PHE A 61 4.53 13.75 -7.49
CA PHE A 61 4.82 12.52 -8.23
C PHE A 61 5.96 12.71 -9.25
N ASN A 62 5.84 13.66 -10.19
CA ASN A 62 6.85 13.90 -11.23
C ASN A 62 8.14 14.61 -10.75
N ARG A 63 8.31 14.81 -9.43
CA ARG A 63 9.47 15.48 -8.83
C ARG A 63 10.37 14.52 -8.04
N GLU A 64 9.86 13.32 -7.73
CA GLU A 64 10.58 12.30 -6.98
C GLU A 64 11.54 11.51 -7.87
N SER A 65 12.36 10.66 -7.27
CA SER A 65 13.19 9.74 -8.05
C SER A 65 12.33 8.66 -8.72
N GLY A 66 12.79 8.13 -9.86
CA GLY A 66 12.04 7.07 -10.56
C GLY A 66 11.79 5.80 -9.73
N GLY A 67 12.60 5.53 -8.70
CA GLY A 67 12.34 4.45 -7.74
C GLY A 67 11.22 4.78 -6.74
N GLU A 68 11.16 6.03 -6.28
CA GLU A 68 10.07 6.50 -5.40
C GLU A 68 8.75 6.61 -6.14
N GLU A 69 8.75 7.09 -7.39
CA GLU A 69 7.55 7.11 -8.23
C GLU A 69 6.98 5.69 -8.44
N GLN A 70 7.85 4.71 -8.69
CA GLN A 70 7.45 3.30 -8.82
C GLN A 70 6.88 2.76 -7.50
N PHE A 71 7.55 3.03 -6.39
CA PHE A 71 7.09 2.57 -5.08
C PHE A 71 5.76 3.23 -4.69
N LEU A 72 5.59 4.52 -4.98
CA LEU A 72 4.37 5.27 -4.72
C LEU A 72 3.21 4.76 -5.57
N ALA A 73 3.42 4.52 -6.87
CA ALA A 73 2.42 3.91 -7.74
C ALA A 73 1.99 2.52 -7.24
N ALA A 74 2.94 1.70 -6.78
CA ALA A 74 2.66 0.39 -6.20
C ALA A 74 1.85 0.50 -4.89
N MET A 75 2.23 1.39 -3.97
CA MET A 75 1.50 1.65 -2.73
C MET A 75 0.06 2.10 -3.02
N VAL A 76 -0.12 3.08 -3.91
CA VAL A 76 -1.45 3.56 -4.34
C VAL A 76 -2.30 2.43 -4.92
N SER A 77 -1.72 1.48 -5.66
CA SER A 77 -2.48 0.36 -6.24
C SER A 77 -3.13 -0.58 -5.22
N PHE A 78 -2.62 -0.65 -3.98
CA PHE A 78 -3.28 -1.38 -2.89
C PHE A 78 -4.52 -0.66 -2.35
N PHE A 79 -4.59 0.65 -2.53
CA PHE A 79 -5.73 1.49 -2.13
C PHE A 79 -6.74 1.60 -3.28
N ASP A 80 -6.26 2.04 -4.44
CA ASP A 80 -7.02 2.26 -5.67
C ASP A 80 -6.22 1.68 -6.85
N PRO A 81 -6.57 0.48 -7.32
CA PRO A 81 -5.87 -0.17 -8.43
C PRO A 81 -5.92 0.62 -9.74
N GLU A 82 -7.00 1.35 -10.00
CA GLU A 82 -7.16 2.15 -11.23
C GLU A 82 -6.20 3.34 -11.19
N TRP A 83 -6.20 4.09 -10.09
CA TRP A 83 -5.29 5.22 -9.92
C TRP A 83 -3.83 4.78 -9.85
N GLY A 84 -3.52 3.66 -9.18
CA GLY A 84 -2.18 3.09 -9.17
C GLY A 84 -1.68 2.73 -10.58
N ALA A 85 -2.56 2.20 -11.44
CA ALA A 85 -2.24 1.90 -12.83
C ALA A 85 -2.01 3.18 -13.66
N GLU A 86 -2.78 4.24 -13.43
CA GLU A 86 -2.55 5.56 -14.05
C GLU A 86 -1.18 6.14 -13.67
N LEU A 87 -0.80 6.06 -12.39
CA LEU A 87 0.51 6.51 -11.91
C LEU A 87 1.64 5.68 -12.53
N ALA A 88 1.51 4.35 -12.56
CA ALA A 88 2.49 3.46 -13.18
C ALA A 88 2.65 3.73 -14.68
N ALA A 89 1.56 4.12 -15.36
CA ALA A 89 1.59 4.45 -16.78
C ALA A 89 2.45 5.70 -17.07
N ARG A 90 2.37 6.71 -16.22
CA ARG A 90 3.13 7.97 -16.38
C ARG A 90 4.65 7.79 -16.34
N ILE A 91 5.12 6.76 -15.67
CA ILE A 91 6.54 6.41 -15.53
C ILE A 91 6.95 5.22 -16.40
N GLU A 92 6.12 4.88 -17.38
CA GLU A 92 6.32 3.78 -18.32
C GLU A 92 6.52 2.40 -17.68
N CYS A 93 6.03 2.21 -16.46
CA CYS A 93 6.19 0.98 -15.69
C CYS A 93 5.03 0.00 -15.97
N TYR A 94 5.00 -0.56 -17.18
CA TYR A 94 3.83 -1.32 -17.67
C TYR A 94 3.92 -2.86 -17.59
N LYS A 95 5.06 -3.45 -17.22
CA LYS A 95 5.37 -4.79 -17.79
C LYS A 95 5.36 -6.00 -16.85
N SER A 96 5.48 -5.85 -15.52
CA SER A 96 5.33 -6.98 -14.58
C SER A 96 5.43 -6.54 -13.12
N VAL A 97 5.04 -7.41 -12.18
CA VAL A 97 5.37 -7.27 -10.75
C VAL A 97 6.87 -7.05 -10.54
N CYS A 98 7.73 -7.72 -11.33
CA CYS A 98 9.19 -7.49 -11.29
C CYS A 98 9.62 -6.14 -11.90
N GLY A 99 8.85 -5.61 -12.85
CA GLY A 99 9.05 -4.28 -13.42
C GLY A 99 8.79 -3.17 -12.41
N LEU A 100 7.78 -3.36 -11.54
CA LEU A 100 7.47 -2.46 -10.43
C LEU A 100 8.54 -2.48 -9.33
N THR A 101 9.31 -3.57 -9.23
CA THR A 101 10.40 -3.70 -8.25
C THR A 101 11.79 -3.41 -8.82
N PHE A 102 11.91 -3.10 -10.12
CA PHE A 102 13.20 -3.08 -10.81
C PHE A 102 14.15 -1.99 -10.27
N ASN A 103 13.62 -0.81 -9.95
CA ASN A 103 14.40 0.29 -9.38
C ASN A 103 14.28 0.40 -7.86
N LEU A 104 13.70 -0.61 -7.20
CA LEU A 104 13.50 -0.61 -5.76
C LEU A 104 14.70 -1.25 -5.05
N ASP A 105 15.07 -0.67 -3.91
CA ASP A 105 16.01 -1.32 -3.00
C ASP A 105 15.34 -2.48 -2.23
N HIS A 106 16.15 -3.16 -1.43
CA HIS A 106 15.70 -4.33 -0.68
C HIS A 106 14.58 -3.99 0.32
N GLU A 107 14.66 -2.84 1.00
CA GLU A 107 13.69 -2.43 2.01
C GLU A 107 12.30 -2.20 1.39
N ARG A 108 12.24 -1.51 0.25
CA ARG A 108 10.99 -1.29 -0.48
C ARG A 108 10.41 -2.60 -1.02
N ILE A 109 11.26 -3.52 -1.48
CA ILE A 109 10.83 -4.85 -1.93
C ILE A 109 10.23 -5.66 -0.77
N GLU A 110 10.86 -5.63 0.40
CA GLU A 110 10.35 -6.31 1.60
C GLU A 110 8.97 -5.77 2.00
N ILE A 111 8.79 -4.44 1.98
CA ILE A 111 7.49 -3.81 2.24
C ILE A 111 6.44 -4.31 1.25
N LEU A 112 6.72 -4.29 -0.05
CA LEU A 112 5.78 -4.79 -1.06
C LEU A 112 5.46 -6.28 -0.89
N CYS A 113 6.44 -7.10 -0.52
CA CYS A 113 6.22 -8.53 -0.27
C CYS A 113 5.28 -8.75 0.92
N GLU A 114 5.49 -8.02 2.02
CA GLU A 114 4.59 -8.09 3.18
C GLU A 114 3.20 -7.54 2.87
N LEU A 115 3.08 -6.48 2.08
CA LEU A 115 1.79 -5.98 1.63
C LEU A 115 1.06 -7.03 0.78
N LEU A 116 1.69 -7.56 -0.26
CA LEU A 116 1.12 -8.59 -1.14
C LEU A 116 0.68 -9.84 -0.36
N ARG A 117 1.52 -10.30 0.57
CA ARG A 117 1.27 -11.52 1.35
C ARG A 117 0.11 -11.38 2.32
N ASN A 118 -0.12 -10.18 2.84
CA ASN A 118 -1.12 -9.92 3.88
C ASN A 118 -2.32 -9.10 3.36
N TYR A 119 -2.43 -8.86 2.06
CA TYR A 119 -3.51 -8.09 1.47
C TYR A 119 -4.85 -8.83 1.53
N GLU A 120 -5.85 -8.21 2.16
CA GLU A 120 -7.23 -8.71 2.26
C GLU A 120 -8.23 -7.86 1.46
N GLY A 121 -7.75 -6.98 0.57
CA GLY A 121 -8.57 -5.99 -0.13
C GLY A 121 -8.68 -4.67 0.65
N TRP A 122 -8.81 -3.54 -0.04
CA TRP A 122 -9.22 -2.28 0.58
C TRP A 122 -10.75 -2.21 0.57
N CYS A 123 -11.38 -2.12 1.74
CA CYS A 123 -12.81 -1.86 1.82
C CYS A 123 -13.04 -0.37 1.50
N LEU A 124 -12.92 0.01 0.23
CA LEU A 124 -13.58 1.23 -0.24
C LEU A 124 -15.06 0.99 0.05
N HIS A 125 -15.64 1.77 0.95
CA HIS A 125 -17.07 1.70 1.23
C HIS A 125 -17.82 1.62 -0.10
N ASP A 126 -18.60 0.55 -0.28
CA ASP A 126 -19.66 0.51 -1.28
C ASP A 126 -20.46 1.81 -1.10
N GLY A 127 -20.26 2.74 -2.04
CA GLY A 127 -21.18 3.84 -2.26
C GLY A 127 -22.44 3.24 -2.86
N GLY A 128 -23.34 2.77 -2.00
CA GLY A 128 -24.70 2.34 -2.31
C GLY A 128 -25.68 2.96 -1.32
#